data_AF-A0AAU9TBF2-F1
#
_entry.id   AF-A0AAU9TBF2-F1
#
_cell.length_a   1.000
_cell.length_b   1.000
_cell.length_c   1.000
_cell.angle_alpha   90.00
_cell.angle_beta   90.00
_cell.angle_gamma   90.00
#
_symmetry.space_group_name_H-M   'P 1'
#
loop_
_entity.id
_entity.type
_entity.pdbx_description
1 polymer ?
#
loop_
_entity_poly.entity_id
_entity_poly.type
_entity_poly.pdbx_seq_one_letter_code
_entity_poly.pdbx_strand_id
1 'polypeptide(L)'
;MSGFCIICKDPLTASENVIVDRGMKTLIAASAERGDEFTDYLKSQKSVAVHVQCRKNYTRRTTIAAVKRQHEEDQASTSKTTEYIESKTKNIIIPRGSKKSPPRTTAHVSESDFCFKNHCLFCGNEANKEYEKKRAQKYRRKICMVSTLSFKESVLKIAQSRSDDNSKTITARIGFEHDLVAAEARYHRNCYIYFLKPPTGGKNGRPRDEAVILAMEEIFAYIENSDDCQFTLGELKRVCKNSNIDNRTVKLHLKLKYGDKVIITEKPGHLTFISFTDNHYTLLNQAWSEKKNKSKRREI
;
A
#
# COMPACT_ATOMS: atom_id res chain seq x y z
N MET A 1 -1.98 -36.72 -3.42
CA MET A 1 -2.91 -35.67 -2.95
C MET A 1 -2.13 -34.37 -2.90
N SER A 2 -2.48 -33.39 -3.73
CA SER A 2 -1.76 -32.11 -3.79
C SER A 2 -2.01 -31.35 -2.48
N GLY A 3 -0.96 -31.14 -1.68
CA GLY A 3 -0.99 -30.39 -0.41
C GLY A 3 -1.21 -28.88 -0.57
N PHE A 4 -1.73 -28.44 -1.72
CA PHE A 4 -1.86 -27.05 -2.13
C PHE A 4 -3.30 -26.75 -2.55
N CYS A 5 -3.75 -25.53 -2.27
CA CYS A 5 -5.05 -25.03 -2.68
C CYS A 5 -5.06 -24.72 -4.18
N ILE A 6 -5.98 -25.32 -4.94
CA ILE A 6 -6.05 -25.12 -6.40
C ILE A 6 -6.39 -23.67 -6.82
N ILE A 7 -6.96 -22.86 -5.92
CA ILE A 7 -7.39 -21.48 -6.22
C ILE A 7 -6.26 -20.47 -5.97
N CYS A 8 -5.57 -20.54 -4.83
CA CYS A 8 -4.51 -19.58 -4.48
C CYS A 8 -3.09 -20.14 -4.62
N LYS A 9 -2.95 -21.44 -4.90
CA LYS A 9 -1.67 -22.17 -5.01
C LYS A 9 -0.84 -22.23 -3.72
N ASP A 10 -1.37 -21.74 -2.60
CA ASP A 10 -0.69 -21.81 -1.30
C ASP A 10 -0.87 -23.17 -0.61
N PRO A 11 0.05 -23.56 0.30
CA PRO A 11 -0.09 -24.77 1.10
C PRO A 11 -1.38 -24.81 1.92
N LEU A 12 -1.98 -26.00 2.01
CA LEU A 12 -3.20 -26.22 2.81
C LEU A 12 -2.93 -26.17 4.32
N THR A 13 -1.67 -26.10 4.75
CA THR A 13 -1.26 -25.95 6.16
C THR A 13 -1.39 -24.53 6.69
N ALA A 14 -1.51 -23.53 5.80
CA ALA A 14 -1.53 -22.12 6.20
C ALA A 14 -2.89 -21.64 6.74
N SER A 15 -3.99 -22.32 6.40
CA SER A 15 -5.34 -21.93 6.84
C SER A 15 -6.34 -23.09 6.73
N GLU A 16 -7.54 -22.90 7.31
CA GLU A 16 -8.61 -23.89 7.29
C GLU A 16 -8.96 -24.32 5.85
N ASN A 17 -8.87 -25.62 5.61
CA ASN A 17 -9.10 -26.23 4.30
C ASN A 17 -10.31 -27.18 4.33
N VAL A 18 -10.88 -27.38 3.15
CA VAL A 18 -12.01 -28.28 2.92
C VAL A 18 -11.79 -29.06 1.64
N ILE A 19 -12.07 -30.35 1.69
CA ILE A 19 -12.16 -31.21 0.51
C ILE A 19 -13.59 -31.08 -0.02
N VAL A 20 -13.72 -30.53 -1.22
CA VAL A 20 -15.02 -30.31 -1.86
C VAL A 20 -15.38 -31.52 -2.70
N ASP A 21 -16.39 -32.26 -2.27
CA ASP A 21 -16.97 -33.42 -2.95
C ASP A 21 -18.38 -33.09 -3.50
N ARG A 22 -19.29 -32.61 -2.65
CA ARG A 22 -20.68 -32.28 -2.99
C ARG A 22 -20.80 -30.95 -3.71
N GLY A 23 -19.87 -30.02 -3.45
CA GLY A 23 -19.86 -28.66 -4.00
C GLY A 23 -19.19 -28.50 -5.36
N MET A 24 -18.80 -29.60 -6.01
CA MET A 24 -18.04 -29.59 -7.27
C MET A 24 -18.81 -28.92 -8.41
N LYS A 25 -20.11 -29.17 -8.54
CA LYS A 25 -20.96 -28.54 -9.58
C LYS A 25 -20.92 -27.00 -9.49
N THR A 26 -20.91 -26.45 -8.27
CA THR A 26 -20.84 -24.99 -8.05
C THR A 26 -19.47 -24.43 -8.41
N LEU A 27 -18.38 -25.16 -8.13
CA LEU A 27 -17.04 -24.75 -8.51
C LEU A 27 -16.86 -24.78 -10.03
N ILE A 28 -17.34 -25.82 -10.71
CA ILE A 28 -17.31 -25.93 -12.17
C ILE A 28 -18.11 -24.79 -12.81
N ALA A 29 -19.31 -24.50 -12.30
CA ALA A 29 -20.12 -23.38 -12.81
C ALA A 29 -19.42 -22.03 -12.60
N ALA A 30 -18.81 -21.80 -11.42
CA ALA A 30 -18.08 -20.56 -11.15
C ALA A 30 -16.83 -20.42 -12.04
N SER A 31 -16.13 -21.52 -12.33
CA SER A 31 -14.97 -21.58 -13.22
C SER A 31 -15.36 -21.29 -14.67
N ALA A 32 -16.43 -21.90 -15.15
CA ALA A 32 -16.98 -21.62 -16.48
C ALA A 32 -17.47 -20.18 -16.63
N GLU A 33 -18.10 -19.61 -15.59
CA GLU A 33 -18.56 -18.22 -15.59
C GLU A 33 -17.39 -17.21 -15.52
N ARG A 34 -16.28 -17.60 -14.89
CA ARG A 34 -15.03 -16.82 -14.88
C ARG A 34 -14.26 -16.88 -16.19
N GLY A 35 -14.46 -17.94 -16.98
CA GLY A 35 -13.69 -18.20 -18.19
C GLY A 35 -12.23 -18.57 -17.90
N ASP A 36 -11.97 -19.26 -16.79
CA ASP A 36 -10.61 -19.71 -16.44
C ASP A 36 -10.29 -21.13 -16.94
N GLU A 37 -9.00 -21.44 -17.00
CA GLU A 37 -8.46 -22.73 -17.47
C GLU A 37 -8.76 -23.90 -16.51
N PHE A 38 -9.38 -23.62 -15.35
CA PHE A 38 -9.67 -24.64 -14.35
C PHE A 38 -10.92 -25.45 -14.66
N THR A 39 -11.74 -25.03 -15.63
CA THR A 39 -13.04 -25.64 -15.92
C THR A 39 -12.90 -27.12 -16.27
N ASP A 40 -11.97 -27.45 -17.16
CA ASP A 40 -11.80 -28.82 -17.65
C ASP A 40 -11.05 -29.69 -16.64
N TYR A 41 -10.10 -29.11 -15.90
CA TYR A 41 -9.48 -29.76 -14.76
C TYR A 41 -10.53 -30.14 -13.69
N LEU A 42 -11.42 -29.21 -13.31
CA LEU A 42 -12.46 -29.45 -12.30
C LEU A 42 -13.51 -30.49 -12.75
N LYS A 43 -13.80 -30.61 -14.05
CA LYS A 43 -14.67 -31.67 -14.59
C LYS A 43 -14.05 -33.07 -14.47
N SER A 44 -12.73 -33.16 -14.57
CA SER A 44 -12.00 -34.44 -14.50
C SER A 44 -11.84 -34.99 -13.07
N GLN A 45 -11.99 -34.14 -12.05
CA GLN A 45 -11.73 -34.50 -10.65
C GLN A 45 -13.01 -34.83 -9.89
N LYS A 46 -12.95 -35.85 -9.02
CA LYS A 46 -14.06 -36.23 -8.12
C LYS A 46 -14.12 -35.35 -6.86
N SER A 47 -12.99 -34.81 -6.43
CA SER A 47 -12.90 -33.93 -5.26
C SER A 47 -11.66 -33.06 -5.33
N VAL A 48 -11.72 -31.84 -4.80
CA VAL A 48 -10.58 -30.91 -4.76
C VAL A 48 -10.40 -30.30 -3.38
N ALA A 49 -9.14 -30.13 -2.97
CA ALA A 49 -8.81 -29.47 -1.71
C ALA A 49 -8.60 -27.97 -1.93
N VAL A 50 -9.33 -27.17 -1.18
CA VAL A 50 -9.30 -25.69 -1.25
C VAL A 50 -9.39 -25.11 0.15
N HIS A 51 -8.85 -23.91 0.36
CA HIS A 51 -9.15 -23.18 1.60
C HIS A 51 -10.63 -22.78 1.63
N VAL A 52 -11.22 -22.80 2.82
CA VAL A 52 -12.64 -22.42 3.02
C VAL A 52 -12.91 -21.01 2.49
N GLN A 53 -11.98 -20.08 2.74
CA GLN A 53 -12.11 -18.70 2.27
C GLN A 53 -11.93 -18.58 0.76
N CYS A 54 -11.01 -19.35 0.16
CA CYS A 54 -10.83 -19.41 -1.28
C CYS A 54 -12.11 -19.89 -1.97
N ARG A 55 -12.75 -20.95 -1.48
CA ARG A 55 -14.04 -21.42 -2.01
C ARG A 55 -15.11 -20.32 -1.95
N LYS A 56 -15.29 -19.69 -0.77
CA LYS A 56 -16.31 -18.64 -0.57
C LYS A 56 -16.11 -17.47 -1.53
N ASN A 57 -14.87 -17.02 -1.69
CA ASN A 57 -14.53 -15.93 -2.60
C ASN A 57 -14.72 -16.37 -4.05
N TYR A 58 -14.21 -17.55 -4.43
CA TYR A 58 -14.23 -18.04 -5.80
C TYR A 58 -15.66 -18.23 -6.36
N THR A 59 -16.60 -18.70 -5.54
CA THR A 59 -18.02 -18.86 -5.95
C THR A 59 -18.87 -17.59 -5.76
N ARG A 60 -18.28 -16.47 -5.33
CA ARG A 60 -19.05 -15.24 -5.05
C ARG A 60 -19.30 -14.45 -6.32
N ARG A 61 -20.58 -14.23 -6.65
CA ARG A 61 -21.03 -13.50 -7.86
C ARG A 61 -20.29 -12.18 -8.11
N THR A 62 -20.04 -11.39 -7.08
CA THR A 62 -19.33 -10.10 -7.20
C THR A 62 -17.89 -10.25 -7.69
N THR A 63 -17.22 -11.34 -7.29
CA THR A 63 -15.83 -11.60 -7.71
C THR A 63 -15.76 -12.26 -9.07
N ILE A 64 -16.76 -13.07 -9.44
CA ILE A 64 -16.89 -13.64 -10.77
C ILE A 64 -17.10 -12.52 -11.79
N ALA A 65 -18.04 -11.61 -11.52
CA ALA A 65 -18.27 -10.43 -12.34
C ALA A 65 -17.04 -9.52 -12.46
N ALA A 66 -16.22 -9.41 -11.40
CA ALA A 66 -14.99 -8.64 -11.43
C ALA A 66 -13.93 -9.25 -12.36
N VAL A 67 -13.73 -10.57 -12.29
CA VAL A 67 -12.77 -11.27 -13.17
C VAL A 67 -13.23 -11.25 -14.62
N LYS A 68 -14.53 -11.41 -14.86
CA LYS A 68 -15.10 -11.31 -16.22
C LYS A 68 -14.82 -9.95 -16.88
N ARG A 69 -15.00 -8.86 -16.13
CA ARG A 69 -14.66 -7.50 -16.62
C ARG A 69 -13.17 -7.35 -16.96
N GLN A 70 -12.29 -7.92 -16.14
CA GLN A 70 -10.84 -7.89 -16.41
C GLN A 70 -10.49 -8.63 -17.70
N HIS A 71 -11.09 -9.81 -17.93
CA HIS A 71 -10.84 -10.57 -19.15
C HIS A 71 -11.37 -9.87 -20.41
N GLU A 72 -12.52 -9.18 -20.30
CA GLU A 72 -13.07 -8.34 -21.38
C GLU A 72 -12.15 -7.13 -21.69
N GLU A 73 -11.55 -6.51 -20.67
CA GLU A 73 -10.57 -5.42 -20.80
C GLU A 73 -9.24 -5.88 -21.44
N ASP A 74 -8.75 -7.07 -21.04
CA ASP A 74 -7.50 -7.65 -21.56
C ASP A 74 -7.64 -8.09 -23.03
N GLN A 75 -8.77 -8.68 -23.41
CA GLN A 75 -9.08 -9.04 -24.81
C GLN A 75 -9.26 -7.81 -25.72
N ALA A 76 -9.88 -6.74 -25.21
CA ALA A 76 -10.03 -5.48 -25.96
C ALA A 76 -8.68 -4.78 -26.24
N SER A 77 -7.65 -5.07 -25.43
CA SER A 77 -6.30 -4.54 -25.59
C SER A 77 -5.44 -5.36 -26.58
N THR A 78 -5.72 -6.66 -26.71
CA THR A 78 -4.99 -7.54 -27.64
C THR A 78 -5.38 -7.30 -29.09
N SER A 79 -6.68 -7.09 -29.36
CA SER A 79 -7.19 -6.80 -30.72
C SER A 79 -6.67 -5.48 -31.31
N LYS A 80 -6.38 -4.49 -30.46
CA LYS A 80 -5.79 -3.20 -30.86
C LYS A 80 -4.29 -3.31 -31.22
N THR A 81 -3.62 -4.36 -30.75
CA THR A 81 -2.19 -4.56 -30.99
C THR A 81 -1.95 -5.27 -32.33
N THR A 82 -2.86 -6.16 -32.75
CA THR A 82 -2.77 -6.87 -34.03
C THR A 82 -3.06 -5.96 -35.24
N GLU A 83 -3.99 -5.01 -35.13
CA GLU A 83 -4.22 -4.00 -36.20
C GLU A 83 -3.04 -3.02 -36.37
N TYR A 84 -2.25 -2.78 -35.31
CA TYR A 84 -1.11 -1.86 -35.37
C TYR A 84 0.13 -2.48 -36.03
N ILE A 85 0.34 -3.80 -35.88
CA ILE A 85 1.55 -4.50 -36.34
C ILE A 85 1.60 -4.64 -37.88
N GLU A 86 0.46 -4.75 -38.56
CA GLU A 86 0.42 -4.85 -40.03
C GLU A 86 0.81 -3.55 -40.75
N SER A 87 0.81 -2.41 -40.05
CA SER A 87 1.04 -1.10 -40.66
C SER A 87 2.49 -0.62 -40.72
N LYS A 88 3.47 -1.34 -40.13
CA LYS A 88 4.82 -0.78 -39.95
C LYS A 88 5.97 -1.78 -39.94
N THR A 89 6.09 -2.61 -40.97
CA THR A 89 7.37 -3.20 -41.36
C THR A 89 8.19 -2.19 -42.16
N LYS A 90 8.88 -1.27 -41.48
CA LYS A 90 10.08 -0.57 -41.98
C LYS A 90 10.83 0.14 -40.84
N ASN A 91 11.93 -0.50 -40.46
CA ASN A 91 13.19 0.02 -39.92
C ASN A 91 13.36 0.37 -38.42
N ILE A 92 14.15 -0.52 -37.78
CA ILE A 92 15.42 -0.32 -37.02
C ILE A 92 15.38 0.10 -35.52
N ILE A 93 15.64 -0.91 -34.66
CA ILE A 93 16.59 -1.09 -33.51
C ILE A 93 17.19 0.23 -32.91
N ILE A 94 17.30 0.55 -31.59
CA ILE A 94 17.90 -0.13 -30.40
C ILE A 94 17.43 0.55 -29.05
N PRO A 95 17.99 0.27 -27.82
CA PRO A 95 17.41 -0.58 -26.76
C PRO A 95 17.03 0.08 -25.41
N ARG A 96 16.38 -0.77 -24.59
CA ARG A 96 16.18 -0.81 -23.11
C ARG A 96 16.92 0.19 -22.21
N GLY A 97 16.13 0.87 -21.38
CA GLY A 97 16.52 1.46 -20.09
C GLY A 97 15.39 1.40 -19.04
N SER A 98 15.59 0.55 -18.03
CA SER A 98 15.15 0.65 -16.62
C SER A 98 13.67 0.91 -16.28
N LYS A 99 13.01 -0.17 -15.83
CA LYS A 99 11.67 -0.19 -15.21
C LYS A 99 11.63 0.70 -13.94
N LYS A 100 10.98 1.86 -14.05
CA LYS A 100 10.21 2.45 -12.93
C LYS A 100 8.75 2.14 -13.20
N SER A 101 8.10 1.51 -12.24
CA SER A 101 6.67 1.17 -12.27
C SER A 101 5.84 2.42 -12.62
N PRO A 102 5.01 2.41 -13.68
CA PRO A 102 4.09 3.50 -13.94
C PRO A 102 3.04 3.57 -12.82
N PRO A 103 2.60 4.76 -12.41
CA PRO A 103 1.37 4.89 -11.65
C PRO A 103 0.26 4.26 -12.49
N ARG A 104 -0.54 3.43 -11.84
CA ARG A 104 -1.68 2.69 -12.38
C ARG A 104 -2.58 3.62 -13.22
N THR A 105 -2.29 3.72 -14.51
CA THR A 105 -3.17 4.31 -15.51
C THR A 105 -4.27 3.29 -15.74
N THR A 106 -5.41 3.51 -15.08
CA THR A 106 -6.66 2.92 -15.54
C THR A 106 -6.86 3.34 -16.99
N ALA A 107 -6.97 2.34 -17.86
CA ALA A 107 -7.18 2.51 -19.27
C ALA A 107 -8.43 3.36 -19.53
N HIS A 108 -8.34 4.09 -20.62
CA HIS A 108 -9.36 4.89 -21.27
C HIS A 108 -10.57 4.03 -21.64
N VAL A 109 -11.40 3.66 -20.65
CA VAL A 109 -12.84 3.54 -20.85
C VAL A 109 -13.23 4.89 -21.43
N SER A 110 -13.89 4.92 -22.60
CA SER A 110 -14.43 6.15 -23.19
C SER A 110 -14.84 7.08 -22.06
N GLU A 111 -14.10 8.18 -21.86
CA GLU A 111 -14.28 9.06 -20.71
C GLU A 111 -15.78 9.28 -20.59
N SER A 112 -16.40 8.73 -19.56
CA SER A 112 -17.76 9.14 -19.26
C SER A 112 -17.59 10.58 -18.83
N ASP A 113 -17.78 11.49 -19.79
CA ASP A 113 -17.59 12.92 -19.60
C ASP A 113 -18.14 13.31 -18.24
N PHE A 114 -17.32 14.01 -17.46
CA PHE A 114 -17.72 14.42 -16.12
C PHE A 114 -19.00 15.28 -16.24
N CYS A 115 -20.15 14.66 -15.96
CA CYS A 115 -21.43 15.34 -16.02
C CYS A 115 -21.74 16.00 -14.67
N PHE A 116 -21.73 17.33 -14.62
CA PHE A 116 -22.05 18.12 -13.42
C PHE A 116 -23.42 17.78 -12.80
N LYS A 117 -24.39 17.39 -13.63
CA LYS A 117 -25.75 17.00 -13.20
C LYS A 117 -25.79 15.67 -12.44
N ASN A 118 -24.90 14.73 -12.79
CA ASN A 118 -24.92 13.36 -12.28
C ASN A 118 -23.72 13.00 -11.41
N HIS A 119 -22.64 13.78 -11.44
CA HIS A 119 -21.42 13.56 -10.67
C HIS A 119 -21.20 14.67 -9.63
N CYS A 120 -20.62 14.27 -8.51
CA CYS A 120 -20.23 15.19 -7.46
C CYS A 120 -19.02 16.00 -7.89
N LEU A 121 -19.15 17.32 -7.86
CA LEU A 121 -18.10 18.29 -8.15
C LEU A 121 -16.75 17.97 -7.47
N PHE A 122 -16.81 17.58 -6.19
CA PHE A 122 -15.62 17.36 -5.37
C PHE A 122 -15.01 15.97 -5.59
N CYS A 123 -15.79 14.90 -5.45
CA CYS A 123 -15.24 13.54 -5.45
C CYS A 123 -15.37 12.79 -6.77
N GLY A 124 -16.07 13.33 -7.78
CA GLY A 124 -16.30 12.66 -9.07
C GLY A 124 -17.32 11.51 -9.04
N ASN A 125 -17.73 11.06 -7.85
CA ASN A 125 -18.69 9.96 -7.71
C ASN A 125 -20.13 10.42 -8.00
N GLU A 126 -20.99 9.45 -8.32
CA GLU A 126 -22.41 9.69 -8.60
C GLU A 126 -23.13 10.51 -7.51
N ALA A 127 -23.85 11.54 -7.96
CA ALA A 127 -24.62 12.50 -7.19
C ALA A 127 -26.07 12.57 -7.71
N ASN A 128 -26.66 11.41 -8.04
CA ASN A 128 -28.05 11.32 -8.47
C ASN A 128 -28.99 11.07 -7.27
N LYS A 129 -29.95 12.00 -7.06
CA LYS A 129 -30.93 11.94 -5.97
C LYS A 129 -31.81 10.68 -6.05
N GLU A 130 -32.14 10.20 -7.24
CA GLU A 130 -33.02 9.04 -7.44
C GLU A 130 -32.33 7.74 -7.06
N TYR A 131 -31.07 7.58 -7.48
CA TYR A 131 -30.23 6.45 -7.09
C TYR A 131 -29.96 6.47 -5.58
N GLU A 132 -29.72 7.63 -4.99
CA GLU A 132 -29.43 7.73 -3.56
C GLU A 132 -30.66 7.36 -2.70
N LYS A 133 -31.89 7.61 -3.16
CA LYS A 133 -33.13 7.17 -2.49
C LYS A 133 -33.24 5.64 -2.41
N LYS A 134 -32.66 4.89 -3.36
CA LYS A 134 -32.67 3.42 -3.36
C LYS A 134 -31.75 2.82 -2.30
N ARG A 135 -30.82 3.59 -1.75
CA ARG A 135 -29.92 3.15 -0.69
C ARG A 135 -30.63 3.10 0.67
N ALA A 136 -30.13 2.25 1.56
CA ALA A 136 -30.56 2.23 2.94
C ALA A 136 -30.34 3.59 3.61
N GLN A 137 -31.31 4.06 4.39
CA GLN A 137 -31.34 5.40 5.00
C GLN A 137 -30.01 5.79 5.68
N LYS A 138 -29.39 4.84 6.39
CA LYS A 138 -28.10 5.03 7.10
C LYS A 138 -26.91 5.37 6.20
N TYR A 139 -26.95 5.04 4.92
CA TYR A 139 -25.87 5.30 3.96
C TYR A 139 -26.20 6.41 2.97
N ARG A 140 -27.40 7.01 3.03
CA ARG A 140 -27.83 8.06 2.10
C ARG A 140 -26.99 9.33 2.32
N ARG A 141 -26.29 9.77 1.29
CA ARG A 141 -25.59 11.05 1.25
C ARG A 141 -26.56 12.17 0.91
N LYS A 142 -26.48 13.29 1.62
CA LYS A 142 -27.22 14.50 1.25
C LYS A 142 -26.58 15.13 0.02
N ILE A 143 -27.32 15.17 -1.09
CA ILE A 143 -26.90 15.79 -2.36
C ILE A 143 -27.49 17.21 -2.44
N CYS A 144 -26.61 18.18 -2.69
CA CYS A 144 -26.94 19.58 -2.92
C CYS A 144 -26.68 19.94 -4.40
N MET A 145 -27.35 20.98 -4.86
CA MET A 145 -27.16 21.58 -6.18
C MET A 145 -26.56 22.98 -5.98
N VAL A 146 -25.69 23.40 -6.90
CA VAL A 146 -25.14 24.75 -6.91
C VAL A 146 -26.24 25.73 -7.32
N SER A 147 -26.47 26.75 -6.52
CA SER A 147 -27.53 27.74 -6.73
C SER A 147 -27.02 29.19 -6.86
N THR A 148 -25.74 29.44 -6.59
CA THR A 148 -25.14 30.77 -6.59
C THR A 148 -23.97 30.84 -7.57
N LEU A 149 -23.92 31.91 -8.37
CA LEU A 149 -22.83 32.14 -9.33
C LEU A 149 -21.47 32.34 -8.63
N SER A 150 -21.47 32.98 -7.45
CA SER A 150 -20.28 33.18 -6.60
C SER A 150 -19.71 31.89 -6.00
N PHE A 151 -20.41 30.76 -6.14
CA PHE A 151 -19.94 29.47 -5.64
C PHE A 151 -18.64 29.04 -6.33
N LYS A 152 -18.53 29.26 -7.65
CA LYS A 152 -17.32 28.93 -8.42
C LYS A 152 -16.10 29.66 -7.88
N GLU A 153 -16.20 30.97 -7.72
CA GLU A 153 -15.12 31.82 -7.19
C GLU A 153 -14.71 31.40 -5.78
N SER A 154 -15.69 31.09 -4.94
CA SER A 154 -15.45 30.62 -3.57
C SER A 154 -14.67 29.31 -3.55
N VAL A 155 -15.04 28.34 -4.40
CA VAL A 155 -14.35 27.05 -4.51
C VAL A 155 -12.93 27.22 -5.07
N LEU A 156 -12.76 28.06 -6.11
CA LEU A 156 -11.44 28.33 -6.69
C LEU A 156 -10.50 29.01 -5.70
N LYS A 157 -10.98 29.98 -4.93
CA LYS A 157 -10.19 30.66 -3.88
C LYS A 157 -9.67 29.68 -2.83
N ILE A 158 -10.51 28.72 -2.42
CA ILE A 158 -10.13 27.68 -1.46
C ILE A 158 -9.18 26.66 -2.10
N ALA A 159 -9.39 26.30 -3.37
CA ALA A 159 -8.51 25.40 -4.08
C ALA A 159 -7.09 25.98 -4.24
N GLN A 160 -6.99 27.28 -4.55
CA GLN A 160 -5.73 28.01 -4.66
C GLN A 160 -4.97 28.07 -3.34
N SER A 161 -5.66 28.31 -2.21
CA SER A 161 -4.99 28.39 -0.90
C SER A 161 -4.46 27.05 -0.40
N ARG A 162 -5.04 25.93 -0.85
CA ARG A 162 -4.68 24.58 -0.40
C ARG A 162 -3.65 23.88 -1.27
N SER A 163 -3.69 24.07 -2.59
CA SER A 163 -2.79 23.47 -3.58
C SER A 163 -2.59 21.94 -3.45
N ASP A 164 -3.59 21.22 -2.88
CA ASP A 164 -3.58 19.76 -2.74
C ASP A 164 -4.09 19.08 -4.03
N ASP A 165 -3.86 17.77 -4.18
CA ASP A 165 -4.27 17.04 -5.40
C ASP A 165 -5.78 17.07 -5.62
N ASN A 166 -6.55 17.14 -4.52
CA ASN A 166 -7.99 17.33 -4.57
C ASN A 166 -8.35 18.70 -5.16
N SER A 167 -7.67 19.77 -4.73
CA SER A 167 -7.83 21.13 -5.26
C SER A 167 -7.45 21.21 -6.73
N LYS A 168 -6.36 20.57 -7.16
CA LYS A 168 -5.97 20.50 -8.58
C LYS A 168 -7.05 19.84 -9.43
N THR A 169 -7.59 18.71 -8.96
CA THR A 169 -8.66 17.98 -9.65
C THR A 169 -9.93 18.82 -9.78
N ILE A 170 -10.33 19.52 -8.70
CA ILE A 170 -11.51 20.38 -8.69
C ILE A 170 -11.33 21.57 -9.62
N THR A 171 -10.16 22.21 -9.60
CA THR A 171 -9.82 23.32 -10.50
C THR A 171 -9.86 22.88 -11.97
N ALA A 172 -9.33 21.70 -12.29
CA ALA A 172 -9.38 21.17 -13.66
C ALA A 172 -10.83 20.93 -14.13
N ARG A 173 -11.70 20.41 -13.24
CA ARG A 173 -13.12 20.19 -13.57
C ARG A 173 -13.88 21.49 -13.81
N ILE A 174 -13.68 22.48 -12.94
CA ILE A 174 -14.44 23.74 -12.96
C ILE A 174 -13.86 24.76 -13.95
N GLY A 175 -12.59 24.59 -14.33
CA GLY A 175 -11.85 25.56 -15.14
C GLY A 175 -12.52 25.85 -16.49
N PHE A 176 -13.06 24.82 -17.14
CA PHE A 176 -13.69 24.93 -18.46
C PHE A 176 -15.19 25.27 -18.41
N GLU A 177 -15.84 25.16 -17.25
CA GLU A 177 -17.28 25.42 -17.11
C GLU A 177 -17.53 26.87 -16.71
N HIS A 178 -18.22 27.65 -17.54
CA HIS A 178 -18.46 29.06 -17.27
C HIS A 178 -19.48 29.26 -16.14
N ASP A 179 -20.58 28.49 -16.15
CA ASP A 179 -21.67 28.63 -15.19
C ASP A 179 -22.10 27.27 -14.61
N LEU A 180 -21.72 27.04 -13.35
CA LEU A 180 -22.07 25.83 -12.61
C LEU A 180 -23.57 25.71 -12.30
N VAL A 181 -24.30 26.83 -12.26
CA VAL A 181 -25.75 26.84 -12.07
C VAL A 181 -26.44 26.38 -13.34
N ALA A 182 -26.02 26.89 -14.51
CA ALA A 182 -26.51 26.45 -15.81
C ALA A 182 -26.20 24.96 -16.08
N ALA A 183 -25.03 24.49 -15.64
CA ALA A 183 -24.64 23.07 -15.72
C ALA A 183 -25.36 22.16 -14.70
N GLU A 184 -26.28 22.70 -13.89
CA GLU A 184 -26.99 22.02 -12.81
C GLU A 184 -26.07 21.27 -11.84
N ALA A 185 -24.90 21.84 -11.54
CA ALA A 185 -23.83 21.14 -10.82
C ALA A 185 -24.27 20.64 -9.45
N ARG A 186 -23.88 19.40 -9.14
CA ARG A 186 -24.23 18.73 -7.88
C ARG A 186 -23.03 18.36 -7.05
N TYR A 187 -23.26 18.23 -5.75
CA TYR A 187 -22.24 17.78 -4.81
C TYR A 187 -22.83 17.08 -3.58
N HIS A 188 -22.08 16.18 -2.98
CA HIS A 188 -22.42 15.65 -1.66
C HIS A 188 -22.08 16.70 -0.59
N ARG A 189 -23.01 16.98 0.33
CA ARG A 189 -22.82 17.95 1.43
C ARG A 189 -21.56 17.64 2.25
N ASN A 190 -21.30 16.37 2.52
CA ASN A 190 -20.12 15.95 3.27
C ASN A 190 -18.82 16.19 2.50
N CYS A 191 -18.83 16.06 1.16
CA CYS A 191 -17.66 16.36 0.35
C CYS A 191 -17.34 17.86 0.37
N TYR A 192 -18.36 18.72 0.32
CA TYR A 192 -18.17 20.16 0.48
C TYR A 192 -17.62 20.51 1.87
N ILE A 193 -18.23 19.98 2.94
CA ILE A 193 -17.74 20.20 4.31
C ILE A 193 -16.29 19.74 4.46
N TYR A 194 -15.94 18.59 3.89
CA TYR A 194 -14.57 18.07 3.92
C TYR A 194 -13.60 18.98 3.16
N PHE A 195 -14.01 19.50 2.00
CA PHE A 195 -13.20 20.43 1.22
C PHE A 195 -12.94 21.76 1.97
N LEU A 196 -13.92 22.24 2.74
CA LEU A 196 -13.77 23.44 3.56
C LEU A 196 -12.82 23.26 4.77
N LYS A 197 -12.64 22.04 5.27
CA LYS A 197 -11.77 21.79 6.44
C LYS A 197 -10.32 21.98 6.04
N PRO A 198 -9.49 22.73 6.80
CA PRO A 198 -8.07 22.88 6.50
C PRO A 198 -7.39 21.51 6.33
N PRO A 199 -6.36 21.39 5.47
CA PRO A 199 -5.67 20.12 5.29
C PRO A 199 -5.13 19.73 6.67
N THR A 200 -5.67 18.65 7.24
CA THR A 200 -5.12 18.01 8.43
C THR A 200 -3.92 17.18 7.95
N GLY A 201 -2.93 17.89 7.40
CA GLY A 201 -1.72 17.36 6.80
C GLY A 201 -0.57 17.22 7.81
N GLY A 202 -0.84 17.45 9.09
CA GLY A 202 0.03 16.90 10.13
C GLY A 202 -0.01 15.38 9.97
N LYS A 203 1.17 14.75 9.81
CA LYS A 203 1.29 13.29 9.89
C LYS A 203 0.54 12.85 11.15
N ASN A 204 -0.49 12.01 11.00
CA ASN A 204 -1.17 11.43 12.16
C ASN A 204 -0.14 10.66 12.99
N GLY A 205 0.27 11.27 14.09
CA GLY A 205 1.26 10.79 15.04
C GLY A 205 1.34 11.76 16.21
N ARG A 206 1.65 11.23 17.40
CA ARG A 206 2.02 12.05 18.56
C ARG A 206 3.13 13.01 18.12
N PRO A 207 3.12 14.30 18.52
CA PRO A 207 4.24 15.20 18.28
C PRO A 207 5.55 14.49 18.57
N ARG A 208 6.54 14.60 17.67
CA ARG A 208 7.88 14.06 17.94
C ARG A 208 8.38 14.83 19.16
N ASP A 209 8.42 14.14 20.30
CA ASP A 209 8.76 14.75 21.57
C ASP A 209 10.22 15.20 21.49
N GLU A 210 10.46 16.52 21.46
CA GLU A 210 11.81 17.11 21.40
C GLU A 210 12.69 16.55 22.53
N ALA A 211 12.10 16.24 23.69
CA ALA A 211 12.80 15.60 24.80
C ALA A 211 13.33 14.21 24.44
N VAL A 212 12.60 13.44 23.62
CA VAL A 212 13.05 12.11 23.15
C VAL A 212 14.19 12.24 22.15
N ILE A 213 14.18 13.27 21.30
CA ILE A 213 15.27 13.53 20.34
C ILE A 213 16.55 13.85 21.10
N LEU A 214 16.50 14.84 21.98
CA LEU A 214 17.65 15.27 22.79
C LEU A 214 18.23 14.12 23.62
N ALA A 215 17.36 13.33 24.24
CA ALA A 215 17.82 12.21 25.05
C ALA A 215 18.42 11.08 24.20
N MET A 216 17.93 10.86 22.96
CA MET A 216 18.59 9.95 22.03
C MET A 216 19.95 10.47 21.54
N GLU A 217 20.10 11.78 21.35
CA GLU A 217 21.40 12.39 21.01
C GLU A 217 22.42 12.19 22.13
N GLU A 218 22.02 12.31 23.40
CA GLU A 218 22.88 11.99 24.55
C GLU A 218 23.33 10.52 24.55
N ILE A 219 22.40 9.58 24.29
CA ILE A 219 22.74 8.15 24.17
C ILE A 219 23.75 7.92 23.05
N PHE A 220 23.56 8.58 21.91
CA PHE A 220 24.47 8.44 20.79
C PHE A 220 25.86 8.99 21.09
N ALA A 221 25.93 10.19 21.69
CA ALA A 221 27.19 10.77 22.12
C ALA A 221 27.91 9.87 23.14
N TYR A 222 27.17 9.25 24.07
CA TYR A 222 27.74 8.33 25.04
C TYR A 222 28.35 7.08 24.37
N ILE A 223 27.64 6.49 23.40
CA ILE A 223 28.14 5.31 22.65
C ILE A 223 29.36 5.67 21.80
N GLU A 224 29.35 6.83 21.12
CA GLU A 224 30.43 7.23 20.23
C GLU A 224 31.71 7.64 20.99
N ASN A 225 31.59 8.12 22.23
CA ASN A 225 32.72 8.46 23.09
C ASN A 225 33.16 7.32 24.02
N SER A 226 32.54 6.14 23.91
CA SER A 226 32.90 4.97 24.71
C SER A 226 33.73 4.00 23.86
N ASP A 227 34.79 3.44 24.46
CA ASP A 227 35.58 2.36 23.86
C ASP A 227 34.86 1.00 23.93
N ASP A 228 33.73 0.92 24.65
CA ASP A 228 32.96 -0.30 24.82
C ASP A 228 32.15 -0.62 23.56
N CYS A 229 32.14 -1.90 23.20
CA CYS A 229 31.41 -2.41 22.04
C CYS A 229 30.08 -3.09 22.41
N GLN A 230 29.77 -3.14 23.71
CA GLN A 230 28.57 -3.76 24.25
C GLN A 230 28.01 -2.93 25.41
N PHE A 231 26.72 -2.63 25.32
CA PHE A 231 25.98 -1.87 26.33
C PHE A 231 24.71 -2.62 26.73
N THR A 232 24.28 -2.45 27.98
CA THR A 232 22.95 -2.86 28.39
C THR A 232 21.94 -1.76 28.10
N LEU A 233 20.70 -2.14 27.82
CA LEU A 233 19.62 -1.17 27.64
C LEU A 233 19.39 -0.32 28.89
N GLY A 234 19.67 -0.87 30.08
CA GLY A 234 19.61 -0.14 31.35
C GLY A 234 20.68 0.95 31.45
N GLU A 235 21.90 0.69 31.01
CA GLU A 235 22.98 1.69 30.96
C GLU A 235 22.62 2.86 30.07
N LEU A 236 22.16 2.59 28.85
CA LEU A 236 21.78 3.65 27.91
C LEU A 236 20.64 4.52 28.46
N LYS A 237 19.68 3.93 29.18
CA LYS A 237 18.61 4.71 29.82
C LYS A 237 19.08 5.57 30.98
N ARG A 238 20.14 5.16 31.69
CA ARG A 238 20.71 5.96 32.80
C ARG A 238 21.48 7.18 32.31
N VAL A 239 21.92 7.19 31.06
CA VAL A 239 22.56 8.36 30.43
C VAL A 239 21.57 9.52 30.37
N CYS A 240 20.31 9.24 30.06
CA CYS A 240 19.26 10.24 29.97
C CYS A 240 18.69 10.58 31.35
N LYS A 241 19.09 11.71 31.92
CA LYS A 241 18.63 12.14 33.27
C LYS A 241 17.17 12.59 33.32
N ASN A 242 16.60 13.03 32.20
CA ASN A 242 15.35 13.81 32.19
C ASN A 242 14.22 13.20 31.33
N SER A 243 14.39 11.99 30.81
CA SER A 243 13.43 11.41 29.86
C SER A 243 13.14 9.96 30.20
N ASN A 244 11.88 9.68 30.56
CA ASN A 244 11.39 8.31 30.69
C ASN A 244 11.17 7.73 29.28
N ILE A 245 12.27 7.41 28.61
CA ILE A 245 12.24 6.85 27.25
C ILE A 245 11.86 5.38 27.34
N ASP A 246 10.92 4.97 26.50
CA ASP A 246 10.55 3.57 26.38
C ASP A 246 11.66 2.74 25.72
N ASN A 247 11.78 1.49 26.17
CA ASN A 247 12.76 0.52 25.66
C ASN A 247 12.61 0.33 24.14
N ARG A 248 11.37 0.35 23.63
CA ARG A 248 11.10 0.23 22.20
C ARG A 248 11.65 1.42 21.41
N THR A 249 11.55 2.61 21.97
CA THR A 249 12.03 3.85 21.34
C THR A 249 13.55 3.83 21.20
N VAL A 250 14.27 3.47 22.26
CA VAL A 250 15.74 3.35 22.22
C VAL A 250 16.17 2.35 21.15
N LYS A 251 15.57 1.15 21.14
CA LYS A 251 15.87 0.11 20.14
C LYS A 251 15.59 0.56 18.70
N LEU A 252 14.46 1.25 18.48
CA LEU A 252 14.09 1.78 17.18
C LEU A 252 15.12 2.79 16.68
N HIS A 253 15.48 3.76 17.52
CA HIS A 253 16.43 4.80 17.14
C HIS A 253 17.85 4.26 16.93
N LEU A 254 18.28 3.27 17.71
CA LEU A 254 19.56 2.58 17.48
C LEU A 254 19.59 1.87 16.12
N LYS A 255 18.53 1.14 15.77
CA LYS A 255 18.40 0.53 14.44
C LYS A 255 18.34 1.56 13.32
N LEU A 256 17.68 2.69 13.53
CA LEU A 256 17.61 3.76 12.53
C LEU A 256 18.98 4.43 12.29
N LYS A 257 19.79 4.62 13.33
CA LYS A 257 21.10 5.28 13.20
C LYS A 257 22.19 4.32 12.70
N TYR A 258 22.25 3.11 13.25
CA TYR A 258 23.36 2.19 13.02
C TYR A 258 23.03 1.02 12.09
N GLY A 259 21.75 0.81 11.75
CA GLY A 259 21.32 -0.20 10.79
C GLY A 259 21.77 -1.60 11.18
N ASP A 260 22.49 -2.26 10.28
CA ASP A 260 22.99 -3.64 10.46
C ASP A 260 24.21 -3.73 11.38
N LYS A 261 24.78 -2.58 11.78
CA LYS A 261 25.97 -2.52 12.64
C LYS A 261 25.66 -2.74 14.13
N VAL A 262 24.38 -2.78 14.49
CA VAL A 262 23.91 -2.97 15.86
C VAL A 262 23.13 -4.28 15.98
N ILE A 263 23.58 -5.14 16.89
CA ILE A 263 22.93 -6.40 17.23
C ILE A 263 22.29 -6.23 18.61
N ILE A 264 20.97 -6.41 18.66
CA ILE A 264 20.20 -6.32 19.91
C ILE A 264 19.81 -7.74 20.33
N THR A 265 20.34 -8.19 21.46
CA THR A 265 20.08 -9.53 22.02
C THR A 265 19.12 -9.42 23.19
N GLU A 266 17.97 -10.08 23.07
CA GLU A 266 16.90 -10.08 24.06
C GLU A 266 16.62 -11.51 24.51
N LYS A 267 16.70 -11.76 25.82
CA LYS A 267 16.26 -13.02 26.42
C LYS A 267 15.19 -12.72 27.48
N PRO A 268 14.00 -13.35 27.41
CA PRO A 268 12.95 -13.15 28.41
C PRO A 268 13.49 -13.41 29.83
N GLY A 269 13.24 -12.47 30.75
CA GLY A 269 13.73 -12.53 32.13
C GLY A 269 15.19 -12.14 32.35
N HIS A 270 15.92 -11.73 31.32
CA HIS A 270 17.33 -11.30 31.42
C HIS A 270 17.54 -9.89 30.82
N LEU A 271 18.73 -9.33 31.06
CA LEU A 271 19.15 -8.03 30.53
C LEU A 271 19.15 -8.05 29.00
N THR A 272 18.73 -6.93 28.41
CA THR A 272 18.87 -6.69 26.96
C THR A 272 20.24 -6.11 26.66
N PHE A 273 21.00 -6.77 25.81
CA PHE A 273 22.34 -6.34 25.39
C PHE A 273 22.30 -5.75 23.98
N ILE A 274 23.10 -4.73 23.76
CA ILE A 274 23.25 -3.98 22.52
C ILE A 274 24.73 -4.03 22.16
N SER A 275 25.06 -4.76 21.10
CA SER A 275 26.45 -5.00 20.68
C SER A 275 26.68 -4.39 19.30
N PHE A 276 27.80 -3.72 19.12
CA PHE A 276 28.19 -3.12 17.85
C PHE A 276 29.21 -3.99 17.11
N THR A 277 29.00 -4.19 15.82
CA THR A 277 29.84 -5.10 15.00
C THR A 277 31.17 -4.48 14.57
N ASP A 278 31.24 -3.15 14.51
CA ASP A 278 32.38 -2.42 13.92
C ASP A 278 33.68 -2.56 14.73
N ASN A 279 33.61 -2.82 16.04
CA ASN A 279 34.78 -3.12 16.87
C ASN A 279 35.14 -4.61 16.94
N HIS A 280 34.17 -5.52 16.76
CA HIS A 280 34.41 -6.95 16.94
C HIS A 280 35.16 -7.57 15.76
N TYR A 281 34.83 -7.19 14.51
CA TYR A 281 35.45 -7.81 13.34
C TYR A 281 36.94 -7.46 13.20
N THR A 282 37.32 -6.23 13.52
CA THR A 282 38.69 -5.73 13.47
C THR A 282 39.54 -6.29 14.61
N LEU A 283 39.05 -6.28 15.85
CA LEU A 283 39.74 -6.87 17.02
C LEU A 283 39.89 -8.39 16.90
N LEU A 284 38.85 -9.12 16.46
CA LEU A 284 38.93 -10.57 16.28
C LEU A 284 39.87 -10.95 15.12
N ASN A 285 39.88 -10.19 14.01
CA ASN A 285 40.83 -10.44 12.92
C ASN A 285 42.26 -10.10 13.30
N GLN A 286 42.51 -9.03 14.06
CA GLN A 286 43.86 -8.71 14.56
C GLN A 286 44.34 -9.81 15.53
N ALA A 287 43.53 -10.18 16.52
CA ALA A 287 43.88 -11.22 17.48
C ALA A 287 44.12 -12.59 16.82
N TRP A 288 43.31 -12.96 15.82
CA TRP A 288 43.48 -14.19 15.05
C TRP A 288 44.75 -14.15 14.17
N SER A 289 45.01 -13.02 13.51
CA SER A 289 46.20 -12.83 12.65
C SER A 289 47.50 -12.85 13.45
N GLU A 290 47.52 -12.25 14.65
CA GLU A 290 48.66 -12.28 15.55
C GLU A 290 48.96 -13.69 16.09
N LYS A 291 47.92 -14.47 16.40
CA LYS A 291 48.05 -15.85 16.87
C LYS A 291 48.63 -16.76 15.77
N LYS A 292 48.22 -16.53 14.52
CA LYS A 292 48.76 -17.23 13.34
C LYS A 292 50.23 -16.87 13.07
N ASN A 293 50.62 -15.60 13.25
CA ASN A 293 52.01 -15.17 13.07
C ASN A 293 52.94 -15.67 14.20
N LYS A 294 52.44 -15.85 15.43
CA LYS A 294 53.20 -16.46 16.54
C LYS A 294 53.42 -17.96 16.38
N SER A 295 52.47 -18.70 15.80
CA SER A 295 52.65 -20.13 15.47
C SER A 295 53.72 -20.32 14.40
N LYS A 296 53.70 -19.49 13.35
CA LYS A 296 54.66 -19.56 12.24
C LYS A 296 56.10 -19.19 12.62
N ARG A 297 56.29 -18.40 13.68
CA ARG A 297 57.61 -18.01 14.23
C ARG A 297 58.20 -19.02 15.23
N ARG A 298 57.45 -20.04 15.64
CA ARG A 298 57.92 -21.12 16.54
C ARG A 298 58.30 -22.39 15.80
N GLU A 299 58.12 -22.41 14.48
CA GLU A 299 58.41 -23.55 13.59
C GLU A 299 59.61 -23.26 12.65
N ILE A 300 60.39 -22.22 12.95
CA ILE A 300 61.70 -21.90 12.35
C ILE A 300 62.71 -21.84 13.48
#